data_AF-A0A858RQ73-F1
#
_entry.id   AF-A0A858RQ73-F1
#
_cell.length_a   1.000
_cell.length_b   1.000
_cell.length_c   1.000
_cell.angle_alpha   90.00
_cell.angle_beta   90.00
_cell.angle_gamma   90.00
#
_symmetry.space_group_name_H-M   'P 1'
#
loop_
_entity.id
_entity.type
_entity.pdbx_description
1 polymer ?
#
loop_
_entity_poly.entity_id
_entity_poly.type
_entity_poly.pdbx_seq_one_letter_code
_entity_poly.pdbx_strand_id
1 'polypeptide(L)'
;MARDERWKQVGIGLAVLAGVLCVGLLLVFGRHLPGLAGEFFARILGMVTTPFILETTLCVLGFVIVMTLNYWRQWRDGDELVYLDEVKNPPESMPDQAKWAVYKDKPLEPGVIAPADLLEGSIAIGDHEAAIEILTSMSDAERSAPEVLKLRITLAEASGKTELAAQLRAQLGKAGV
;
A
#
# COMPACT_ATOMS: atom_id res chain seq x y z
N MET A 1 -10.11 -11.66 19.45
CA MET A 1 -9.26 -11.76 18.24
C MET A 1 -7.79 -12.03 18.57
N ALA A 2 -7.06 -11.14 19.27
CA ALA A 2 -5.61 -11.36 19.54
C ALA A 2 -5.26 -12.65 20.34
N ARG A 3 -6.18 -13.14 21.19
CA ARG A 3 -5.97 -14.39 21.95
C ARG A 3 -5.97 -15.62 21.04
N ASP A 4 -6.88 -15.67 20.07
CA ASP A 4 -7.03 -16.83 19.17
C ASP A 4 -5.86 -16.94 18.19
N GLU A 5 -5.28 -15.81 17.78
CA GLU A 5 -4.07 -15.75 16.94
C GLU A 5 -2.86 -16.39 17.65
N ARG A 6 -2.66 -16.09 18.94
CA ARG A 6 -1.55 -16.63 19.74
C ARG A 6 -1.70 -18.14 19.96
N TRP A 7 -2.92 -18.63 20.20
CA TRP A 7 -3.18 -20.07 20.33
C TRP A 7 -2.93 -20.84 19.04
N LYS A 8 -3.23 -20.26 17.87
CA LYS A 8 -2.89 -20.85 16.57
C LYS A 8 -1.39 -20.94 16.36
N GLN A 9 -0.64 -19.89 16.70
CA GLN A 9 0.83 -19.90 16.60
C GLN A 9 1.46 -20.92 17.55
N VAL A 10 0.98 -21.02 18.78
CA VAL A 10 1.43 -22.06 19.74
C VAL A 10 1.09 -23.45 19.23
N GLY A 11 -0.11 -23.65 18.65
CA GLY A 11 -0.50 -24.94 18.07
C GLY A 11 0.39 -25.36 16.90
N ILE A 12 0.73 -24.43 16.01
CA ILE A 12 1.64 -24.71 14.89
C ILE A 12 3.05 -25.04 15.39
N GLY A 13 3.58 -24.25 16.34
CA GLY A 13 4.88 -24.52 16.94
C GLY A 13 4.95 -25.90 17.62
N LEU A 14 3.90 -26.26 18.36
CA LEU A 14 3.79 -27.58 19.00
C LEU A 14 3.72 -28.71 17.96
N ALA A 15 2.99 -28.52 16.86
CA ALA A 15 2.88 -29.51 15.79
C ALA A 15 4.23 -29.76 15.10
N VAL A 16 4.99 -28.69 14.84
CA VAL A 16 6.35 -28.80 14.26
C VAL A 16 7.29 -29.55 15.21
N LEU A 17 7.30 -29.19 16.50
CA LEU A 17 8.09 -29.88 17.52
C LEU A 17 7.73 -31.37 17.63
N ALA A 18 6.43 -31.68 17.64
CA ALA A 18 5.95 -33.05 17.66
C ALA A 18 6.37 -33.83 16.40
N GLY A 19 6.36 -33.18 15.23
CA GLY A 19 6.82 -33.77 13.98
C GLY A 19 8.31 -34.13 14.02
N VAL A 20 9.16 -33.20 14.46
CA VAL A 20 10.61 -33.45 14.61
C VAL A 20 10.88 -34.58 15.61
N LEU A 21 10.18 -34.57 16.75
CA LEU A 21 10.29 -35.63 17.75
C LEU A 21 9.86 -36.99 17.18
N CYS A 22 8.75 -37.04 16.44
CA CYS A 22 8.24 -38.25 15.82
C CYS A 22 9.25 -38.84 14.82
N VAL A 23 9.83 -38.00 13.95
CA VAL A 23 10.88 -38.44 13.01
C VAL A 23 12.10 -38.98 13.75
N GLY A 24 12.55 -38.31 14.82
CA GLY A 24 13.65 -38.80 15.66
C GLY A 24 13.35 -40.16 16.28
N LEU A 25 12.15 -40.33 16.83
CA LEU A 25 11.70 -41.60 17.41
C LEU A 25 11.62 -42.72 16.37
N LEU A 26 11.16 -42.43 15.15
CA LEU A 26 11.10 -43.40 14.06
C LEU A 26 12.50 -43.87 13.64
N LEU A 27 13.48 -42.96 13.58
CA LEU A 27 14.88 -43.32 13.29
C LEU A 27 15.48 -44.18 14.40
N VAL A 28 15.22 -43.85 15.67
CA VAL A 28 15.66 -44.64 16.82
C VAL A 28 15.01 -46.01 16.83
N PHE A 29 13.70 -46.10 16.55
CA PHE A 29 12.99 -47.38 16.46
C PHE A 29 13.49 -48.22 15.29
N GLY A 30 13.75 -47.60 14.14
CA GLY A 30 14.31 -48.25 12.95
C GLY A 30 15.65 -48.93 13.22
N ARG A 31 16.47 -48.39 14.13
CA ARG A 31 17.73 -49.01 14.59
C ARG A 31 17.53 -50.40 15.21
N HIS A 32 16.36 -50.64 15.82
CA HIS A 32 16.06 -51.89 16.51
C HIS A 32 15.49 -52.97 15.59
N LEU A 33 15.30 -52.69 14.29
CA LEU A 33 14.87 -53.69 13.33
C LEU A 33 15.99 -54.71 13.06
N PRO A 34 15.67 -56.02 12.95
CA PRO A 34 16.66 -57.03 12.63
C PRO A 34 17.11 -56.94 11.16
N GLY A 35 18.36 -57.31 10.90
CA GLY A 35 18.93 -57.41 9.56
C GLY A 35 19.43 -56.09 8.96
N LEU A 36 19.50 -56.04 7.63
CA LEU A 36 20.08 -54.92 6.86
C LEU A 36 19.39 -53.57 7.15
N ALA A 37 18.08 -53.59 7.42
CA ALA A 37 17.31 -52.39 7.71
C ALA A 37 17.78 -51.71 9.00
N GLY A 38 18.02 -52.47 10.07
CA GLY A 38 18.52 -51.92 11.34
C GLY A 38 19.92 -51.34 11.22
N GLU A 39 20.80 -52.01 10.47
CA GLU A 39 22.16 -51.52 10.22
C GLU A 39 22.14 -50.22 9.38
N PHE A 40 21.25 -50.14 8.39
CA PHE A 40 21.03 -48.93 7.60
C PHE A 40 20.57 -47.76 8.48
N PHE A 41 19.53 -47.95 9.31
CA PHE A 41 19.05 -46.90 10.22
C PHE A 41 20.10 -46.53 11.27
N ALA A 42 20.89 -47.48 11.78
CA ALA A 42 21.98 -47.21 12.71
C ALA A 42 23.06 -46.32 12.09
N ARG A 43 23.42 -46.58 10.83
CA ARG A 43 24.41 -45.76 10.08
C ARG A 43 23.87 -44.35 9.80
N ILE A 44 22.62 -44.23 9.37
CA ILE A 44 21.97 -42.93 9.16
C ILE A 44 21.92 -42.14 10.46
N LEU A 45 21.47 -42.78 11.55
CA LEU A 45 21.39 -42.13 12.85
C LEU A 45 22.77 -41.64 13.30
N GLY A 46 23.80 -42.47 13.16
CA GLY A 46 25.18 -42.08 13.45
C GLY A 46 25.63 -40.85 12.64
N MET A 47 25.36 -40.83 11.33
CA MET A 47 25.69 -39.70 10.45
C MET A 47 24.93 -38.43 10.85
N VAL A 48 23.62 -38.52 11.06
CA VAL A 48 22.75 -37.36 11.38
C VAL A 48 23.05 -36.79 12.77
N THR A 49 23.49 -37.61 13.73
CA THR A 49 23.88 -37.15 15.07
C THR A 49 25.25 -36.48 15.13
N THR A 50 25.99 -36.42 14.02
CA THR A 50 27.26 -35.67 14.00
C THR A 50 27.01 -34.18 14.23
N PRO A 51 27.83 -33.48 15.04
CA PRO A 51 27.56 -32.09 15.43
C PRO A 51 27.29 -31.17 14.23
N PHE A 52 28.12 -31.28 13.18
CA PHE A 52 28.00 -30.46 11.98
C PHE A 52 26.69 -30.71 11.19
N ILE A 53 26.32 -31.98 10.97
CA ILE A 53 25.12 -32.31 10.20
C ILE A 53 23.87 -31.97 11.00
N LEU A 54 23.86 -32.25 12.31
CA LEU A 54 22.73 -31.95 13.19
C LEU A 54 22.47 -30.43 13.23
N GLU A 55 23.49 -29.62 13.44
CA GLU A 55 23.34 -28.16 13.48
C GLU A 55 22.90 -27.61 12.12
N THR A 56 23.51 -28.07 11.02
CA THR A 56 23.17 -27.62 9.67
C THR A 56 21.72 -27.97 9.31
N THR A 57 21.29 -29.20 9.61
CA THR A 57 19.92 -29.65 9.33
C THR A 57 18.89 -28.90 10.17
N LEU A 58 19.17 -28.64 11.45
CA LEU A 58 18.29 -27.82 12.30
C LEU A 58 18.22 -26.37 11.81
N CYS A 59 19.34 -25.79 11.37
CA CYS A 59 19.38 -24.45 10.80
C CYS A 59 18.54 -24.34 9.52
N VAL A 60 18.74 -25.27 8.57
CA VAL A 60 17.95 -25.32 7.33
C VAL A 60 16.48 -25.57 7.63
N LEU A 61 16.16 -26.50 8.54
CA LEU A 61 14.78 -26.78 8.93
C LEU A 61 14.11 -25.55 9.54
N GLY A 62 14.79 -24.86 10.46
CA GLY A 62 14.32 -23.63 11.07
C GLY A 62 14.06 -22.54 10.02
N PHE A 63 14.98 -22.36 9.08
CA PHE A 63 14.82 -21.42 7.98
C PHE A 63 13.61 -21.75 7.09
N VAL A 64 13.45 -23.02 6.70
CA VAL A 64 12.31 -23.49 5.90
C VAL A 64 10.98 -23.28 6.63
N ILE A 65 10.93 -23.55 7.94
CA ILE A 65 9.74 -23.31 8.76
C ILE A 65 9.40 -21.82 8.75
N VAL A 66 10.36 -20.94 9.02
CA VAL A 66 10.13 -19.48 9.03
C VAL A 66 9.62 -19.00 7.68
N MET A 67 10.25 -19.44 6.58
CA MET A 67 9.81 -19.09 5.23
C MET A 67 8.40 -19.59 4.93
N THR A 68 8.08 -20.82 5.31
CA THR A 68 6.76 -21.40 5.06
C THR A 68 5.68 -20.69 5.87
N LEU A 69 5.96 -20.36 7.14
CA LEU A 69 5.04 -19.59 7.98
C LEU A 69 4.84 -18.17 7.43
N ASN A 70 5.92 -17.53 6.98
CA ASN A 70 5.85 -16.19 6.42
C ASN A 70 5.04 -16.19 5.11
N TYR A 71 5.30 -17.15 4.23
CA TYR A 71 4.55 -17.33 2.98
C TYR A 71 3.07 -17.64 3.23
N TRP A 72 2.76 -18.52 4.19
CA TRP A 72 1.38 -18.83 4.57
C TRP A 72 0.66 -17.62 5.15
N ARG A 73 1.35 -16.81 5.97
CA ARG A 73 0.81 -15.54 6.49
C ARG A 73 0.54 -14.57 5.34
N GLN A 74 1.48 -14.38 4.42
CA GLN A 74 1.30 -13.50 3.26
C GLN A 74 0.11 -13.94 2.40
N TRP A 75 -0.07 -15.24 2.17
CA TRP A 75 -1.21 -15.76 1.42
C TRP A 75 -2.56 -15.52 2.12
N ARG A 76 -2.60 -15.62 3.45
CA ARG A 76 -3.83 -15.46 4.24
C ARG A 76 -4.20 -13.99 4.48
N ASP A 77 -3.21 -13.17 4.82
CA ASP A 77 -3.41 -11.79 5.28
C ASP A 77 -3.27 -10.76 4.14
N GLY A 78 -2.77 -11.19 2.98
CA GLY A 78 -2.54 -10.35 1.80
C GLY A 78 -1.18 -9.65 1.83
N ASP A 79 -0.83 -8.98 0.73
CA ASP A 79 0.43 -8.24 0.65
C ASP A 79 0.36 -7.02 1.59
N GLU A 80 1.22 -6.98 2.62
CA GLU A 80 1.44 -5.81 3.47
C GLU A 80 2.32 -4.76 2.74
N LEU A 81 2.27 -4.70 1.41
CA LEU A 81 2.98 -3.70 0.63
C LEU A 81 2.22 -2.38 0.75
N VAL A 82 2.87 -1.38 1.32
CA VAL A 82 2.36 -0.02 1.45
C VAL A 82 2.96 0.84 0.35
N TYR A 83 2.12 1.59 -0.33
CA TYR A 83 2.53 2.57 -1.34
C TYR A 83 2.96 3.85 -0.62
N LEU A 84 4.24 4.19 -0.73
CA LEU A 84 4.76 5.48 -0.30
C LEU A 84 4.69 6.45 -1.46
N ASP A 85 3.91 7.52 -1.29
CA ASP A 85 3.90 8.65 -2.21
C ASP A 85 4.64 9.82 -1.57
N GLU A 86 5.48 10.48 -2.36
CA GLU A 86 6.29 11.61 -1.94
C GLU A 86 5.94 12.82 -2.81
N VAL A 87 5.64 13.94 -2.15
CA VAL A 87 5.36 15.20 -2.86
C VAL A 87 6.66 15.69 -3.49
N LYS A 88 6.79 15.58 -4.82
CA LYS A 88 8.04 15.89 -5.55
C LYS A 88 8.50 17.35 -5.44
N ASN A 89 7.62 18.30 -5.10
CA ASN A 89 7.93 19.72 -4.90
C ASN A 89 7.06 20.30 -3.76
N PRO A 90 7.39 20.07 -2.49
CA PRO A 90 6.60 20.58 -1.38
C PRO A 90 6.82 22.10 -1.21
N PRO A 91 5.78 22.91 -0.98
CA PRO A 91 5.93 24.31 -0.60
C PRO A 91 6.75 24.46 0.70
N GLU A 92 7.52 25.54 0.87
CA GLU A 92 8.32 25.76 2.09
C GLU A 92 7.47 25.82 3.37
N SER A 93 6.19 26.20 3.25
CA SER A 93 5.23 26.24 4.36
C SER A 93 4.68 24.86 4.77
N MET A 94 4.99 23.79 4.03
CA MET A 94 4.44 22.46 4.28
C MET A 94 5.19 21.74 5.42
N PRO A 95 4.47 21.27 6.46
CA PRO A 95 5.07 20.47 7.55
C PRO A 95 5.70 19.17 7.03
N ASP A 96 6.80 18.73 7.63
CA ASP A 96 7.53 17.52 7.21
C ASP A 96 6.67 16.24 7.19
N GLN A 97 5.66 16.17 8.05
CA GLN A 97 4.72 15.05 8.14
C GLN A 97 3.77 14.97 6.92
N ALA A 98 3.58 16.06 6.19
CA ALA A 98 2.72 16.12 5.02
C ALA A 98 3.47 15.86 3.69
N LYS A 99 4.81 15.72 3.75
CA LYS A 99 5.64 15.47 2.56
C LYS A 99 5.53 14.02 2.05
N TRP A 100 5.09 13.11 2.91
CA TRP A 100 4.93 11.69 2.62
C TRP A 100 3.52 11.23 2.98
N ALA A 101 2.95 10.39 2.14
CA ALA A 101 1.68 9.74 2.40
C ALA A 101 1.84 8.23 2.17
N VAL A 102 1.29 7.46 3.10
CA VAL A 102 1.33 5.99 3.06
C VAL A 102 -0.05 5.49 2.71
N TYR A 103 -0.19 4.88 1.55
CA TYR A 103 -1.44 4.36 1.04
C TYR A 103 -1.42 2.84 1.05
N LYS A 104 -2.54 2.24 1.43
CA LYS A 104 -2.71 0.79 1.39
C LYS A 104 -2.85 0.27 -0.04
N ASP A 105 -3.53 1.04 -0.89
CA ASP A 105 -3.75 0.72 -2.29
C ASP A 105 -2.99 1.72 -3.17
N LYS A 106 -2.66 1.32 -4.41
CA LYS A 106 -1.97 2.21 -5.36
C LYS A 106 -2.82 3.47 -5.55
N PRO A 107 -2.27 4.68 -5.27
CA PRO A 107 -2.99 5.92 -5.52
C PRO A 107 -3.37 6.03 -7.00
N LEU A 108 -4.52 6.66 -7.27
CA LEU A 108 -4.89 7.00 -8.65
C LEU A 108 -3.80 7.89 -9.22
N GLU A 109 -3.33 7.57 -10.43
CA GLU A 109 -2.39 8.45 -11.11
C GLU A 109 -3.11 9.78 -11.37
N PRO A 110 -2.49 10.93 -11.05
CA PRO A 110 -3.09 12.23 -11.33
C PRO A 110 -3.30 12.32 -12.84
N GLY A 111 -4.57 12.20 -13.25
CA GLY A 111 -4.97 12.37 -14.64
C GLY A 111 -4.74 13.80 -15.11
N VAL A 112 -4.92 14.03 -16.40
CA VAL A 112 -5.02 15.41 -16.93
C VAL A 112 -6.33 15.99 -16.40
N ILE A 113 -6.24 16.78 -15.34
CA ILE A 113 -7.38 17.48 -14.76
C ILE A 113 -7.76 18.60 -15.73
N ALA A 114 -9.05 18.72 -16.06
CA ALA A 114 -9.49 19.79 -16.96
C ALA A 114 -9.23 21.15 -16.29
N PRO A 115 -8.80 22.19 -17.04
CA PRO A 115 -8.56 23.51 -16.48
C PRO A 115 -9.77 24.09 -15.72
N ALA A 116 -11.00 23.73 -16.13
CA ALA A 116 -12.22 24.14 -15.45
C ALA A 116 -12.34 23.54 -14.03
N ASP A 117 -11.97 22.27 -13.86
CA ASP A 117 -12.01 21.59 -12.56
C ASP A 117 -10.93 22.14 -11.62
N LEU A 118 -9.74 22.45 -12.15
CA LEU A 118 -8.68 23.14 -11.41
C LEU A 118 -9.13 24.52 -10.94
N LEU A 119 -9.81 25.27 -11.82
CA LEU A 119 -10.36 26.59 -11.48
C LEU A 119 -11.41 26.50 -10.37
N GLU A 120 -12.32 25.54 -10.44
CA GLU A 120 -13.33 25.32 -9.39
C GLU A 120 -12.66 24.98 -8.05
N GLY A 121 -11.67 24.08 -8.07
CA GLY A 121 -10.90 23.71 -6.89
C GLY A 121 -10.22 24.91 -6.24
N SER A 122 -9.52 25.75 -7.02
CA SER A 122 -8.85 26.95 -6.51
C SER A 122 -9.83 27.97 -5.92
N ILE A 123 -11.00 28.16 -6.54
CA ILE A 123 -12.05 29.03 -5.98
C ILE A 123 -12.60 28.46 -4.67
N ALA A 124 -12.82 27.14 -4.60
CA ALA A 124 -13.38 26.48 -3.42
C ALA A 124 -12.46 26.55 -2.19
N ILE A 125 -11.15 26.49 -2.39
CA ILE A 125 -10.16 26.65 -1.32
C ILE A 125 -9.84 28.12 -1.00
N GLY A 126 -10.42 29.07 -1.73
CA GLY A 126 -10.20 30.52 -1.56
C GLY A 126 -8.88 31.03 -2.13
N ASP A 127 -8.17 30.23 -2.92
CA ASP A 127 -6.94 30.64 -3.59
C ASP A 127 -7.27 31.40 -4.89
N HIS A 128 -7.59 32.68 -4.71
CA HIS A 128 -7.98 33.55 -5.81
C HIS A 128 -6.81 33.89 -6.75
N GLU A 129 -5.56 33.81 -6.26
CA GLU A 129 -4.37 34.08 -7.08
C GLU A 129 -4.15 32.94 -8.08
N ALA A 130 -4.17 31.69 -7.59
CA ALA A 130 -4.10 30.51 -8.45
C ALA A 130 -5.29 30.44 -9.43
N ALA A 131 -6.51 30.80 -8.99
CA ALA A 131 -7.68 30.85 -9.85
C ALA A 131 -7.52 31.85 -11.02
N ILE A 132 -6.89 33.01 -10.77
CA ILE A 132 -6.60 33.99 -11.83
C ILE A 132 -5.55 33.44 -12.79
N GLU A 133 -4.48 32.82 -12.29
CA GLU A 133 -3.42 32.23 -13.11
C GLU A 133 -3.97 31.16 -14.07
N ILE A 134 -4.82 30.27 -13.56
CA ILE A 134 -5.53 29.24 -14.35
C ILE A 134 -6.42 29.89 -15.41
N LEU A 135 -7.18 30.93 -15.07
CA LEU A 135 -7.98 31.67 -16.05
C LEU A 135 -7.12 32.31 -17.14
N THR A 136 -5.96 32.87 -16.80
CA THR A 136 -5.04 33.46 -17.78
C THR A 136 -4.38 32.43 -18.71
N SER A 137 -4.22 31.19 -18.28
CA SER A 137 -3.67 30.12 -19.13
C SER A 137 -4.71 29.45 -20.04
N MET A 138 -6.01 29.57 -19.74
CA MET A 138 -7.10 29.11 -20.61
C MET A 138 -7.17 29.88 -21.93
N SER A 139 -7.61 29.20 -22.99
CA SER A 139 -7.93 29.82 -24.28
C SER A 139 -9.24 30.63 -24.21
N ASP A 140 -9.44 31.57 -25.14
CA ASP A 140 -10.65 32.40 -25.16
C ASP A 140 -11.94 31.61 -25.41
N ALA A 141 -11.84 30.48 -26.11
CA ALA A 141 -12.95 29.56 -26.32
C ALA A 141 -13.36 28.87 -25.01
N GLU A 142 -12.39 28.40 -24.21
CA GLU A 142 -12.64 27.76 -22.91
C GLU A 142 -13.21 28.76 -21.90
N ARG A 143 -12.69 30.00 -21.87
CA ARG A 143 -13.20 31.08 -20.99
C ARG A 143 -14.63 31.49 -21.27
N SER A 144 -15.10 31.25 -22.48
CA SER A 144 -16.44 31.57 -22.96
C SER A 144 -17.41 30.41 -22.77
N ALA A 145 -16.93 29.24 -22.36
CA ALA A 145 -17.78 28.10 -22.04
C ALA A 145 -18.74 28.46 -20.88
N PRO A 146 -20.00 28.01 -20.92
CA PRO A 146 -21.01 28.39 -19.94
C PRO A 146 -20.65 27.97 -18.51
N GLU A 147 -19.92 26.87 -18.35
CA GLU A 147 -19.45 26.37 -17.05
C GLU A 147 -18.37 27.28 -16.47
N VAL A 148 -17.35 27.64 -17.26
CA VAL A 148 -16.27 28.55 -16.86
C VAL A 148 -16.80 29.96 -16.59
N LEU A 149 -17.82 30.42 -17.33
CA LEU A 149 -18.48 31.71 -17.05
C LEU A 149 -19.11 31.76 -15.67
N LYS A 150 -19.74 30.67 -15.20
CA LYS A 150 -20.28 30.59 -13.82
C LYS A 150 -19.17 30.68 -12.77
N LEU A 151 -18.05 29.99 -13.01
CA LEU A 151 -16.88 30.05 -12.13
C LEU A 151 -16.26 31.45 -12.10
N ARG A 152 -16.16 32.13 -13.25
CA ARG A 152 -15.68 33.51 -13.35
C ARG A 152 -16.59 34.51 -12.64
N ILE A 153 -17.91 34.31 -12.69
CA ILE A 153 -18.87 35.11 -11.91
C ILE A 153 -18.60 34.91 -10.42
N THR A 154 -18.49 33.65 -9.97
CA THR A 154 -18.23 33.31 -8.57
C THR A 154 -16.92 33.93 -8.07
N LEU A 155 -15.84 33.86 -8.87
CA LEU A 155 -14.56 34.51 -8.56
C LEU A 155 -14.68 36.04 -8.54
N ALA A 156 -15.41 36.64 -9.47
CA ALA A 156 -15.64 38.08 -9.51
C ALA A 156 -16.42 38.58 -8.28
N GLU A 157 -17.39 37.80 -7.80
CA GLU A 157 -18.14 38.10 -6.58
C GLU A 157 -17.29 37.93 -5.32
N ALA A 158 -16.54 36.84 -5.23
CA ALA A 158 -15.63 36.57 -4.12
C ALA A 158 -14.49 37.61 -4.01
N SER A 159 -14.08 38.21 -5.14
CA SER A 159 -13.09 39.30 -5.19
C SER A 159 -13.69 40.72 -5.12
N GLY A 160 -15.02 40.85 -4.94
CA GLY A 160 -15.70 42.14 -4.80
C GLY A 160 -15.87 42.94 -6.09
N LYS A 161 -15.60 42.35 -7.26
CA LYS A 161 -15.74 42.96 -8.59
C LYS A 161 -17.16 42.79 -9.14
N THR A 162 -18.12 43.43 -8.48
CA THR A 162 -19.57 43.28 -8.75
C THR A 162 -19.99 43.74 -10.16
N GLU A 163 -19.34 44.77 -10.72
CA GLU A 163 -19.59 45.22 -12.10
C GLU A 163 -19.17 44.18 -13.14
N LEU A 164 -18.03 43.51 -12.92
CA LEU A 164 -17.54 42.45 -13.78
C LEU A 164 -18.47 41.22 -13.73
N ALA A 165 -18.96 40.87 -12.54
CA ALA A 165 -19.93 39.79 -12.36
C ALA A 165 -21.25 40.06 -13.11
N ALA A 166 -21.74 41.30 -13.10
CA ALA A 166 -22.93 41.70 -13.86
C ALA A 166 -22.75 41.58 -15.38
N GLN A 167 -21.58 41.98 -15.90
CA GLN A 167 -21.26 41.84 -17.33
C GLN A 167 -21.15 40.37 -17.75
N LEU A 168 -20.53 39.53 -16.93
CA LEU A 168 -20.40 38.09 -17.20
C LEU A 168 -21.76 37.36 -17.16
N ARG A 169 -22.68 37.75 -16.27
CA ARG A 169 -24.06 37.24 -16.27
C ARG A 169 -24.80 37.55 -17.56
N ALA A 170 -24.64 38.77 -18.08
CA ALA A 170 -25.24 39.16 -19.35
C ALA A 170 -24.67 38.36 -20.54
N GLN A 171 -23.38 37.97 -20.49
CA GLN A 171 -22.77 37.08 -21.48
C GLN A 171 -23.30 35.64 -21.36
N LEU A 172 -23.43 35.11 -20.14
CA LEU A 172 -24.00 33.78 -19.91
C LEU A 172 -25.44 33.67 -20.42
N GLY A 173 -26.26 34.71 -20.20
CA GLY A 173 -27.63 34.77 -20.72
C GLY A 173 -27.72 34.81 -22.26
N LYS A 174 -26.67 35.24 -22.95
CA LYS A 174 -26.59 35.22 -24.43
C LYS A 174 -26.02 33.91 -24.99
N ALA A 175 -25.25 33.17 -24.19
CA ALA A 175 -24.64 31.90 -24.58
C ALA A 175 -25.51 30.67 -24.25
N GLY A 176 -26.56 30.84 -23.43
CA GLY A 176 -27.52 29.79 -23.04
C GLY A 176 -28.83 29.77 -23.85
N VAL A 177 -28.90 30.53 -24.95
CA VAL A 177 -29.98 30.50 -25.96
C VAL A 177 -29.39 29.93 -27.25
#